data_AF-A0A7Y8LRZ0-F1
#
_entry.id   AF-A0A7Y8LRZ0-F1
#
_cell.length_a   1.000
_cell.length_b   1.000
_cell.length_c   1.000
_cell.angle_alpha   90.00
_cell.angle_beta   90.00
_cell.angle_gamma   90.00
#
_symmetry.space_group_name_H-M   'P 1'
#
loop_
_entity.id
_entity.type
_entity.pdbx_description
1 polymer ?
#
loop_
_entity_poly.entity_id
_entity_poly.type
_entity_poly.pdbx_seq_one_letter_code
_entity_poly.pdbx_strand_id
1 'polypeptide(L)'
;MEGPLGLDDLLKFMTKKGASDLHLKPMRPPLLRIGGKLMPIKSIPLKPQNIEEMVLPLLTEAQRHKFEEKQSVDLGYGVAGVARFRCNIYQQRGSIAAVFRRVPFEIKDYQELNLPDVVATFADYPAGLVLVTGPTGSGKSTTLAAIIQDIIRNRPCHVVTIEDPIEFLFTDHMATVSQREVGTDTPSFKEALRNTMRQDPDVIMVGEMRDLETMSTVVTAAETGHLVFSTLHTNSASQTIDRIIDSFPPDQQEQIRAQLAQVLRAIISMELLPRRDGQGLVPAVEVLVNSPKIARHIEHGEIKEIHDEIEDSVAYYRMQSTNQSLVALLANNAISYEVAMERSRDPADLSLKLRKLFPGIEEAQQEGKMAPSPGDFAYIMELMEVKKLYDEQEDRWKQRMQEKDELIAQLERDLAALRQQMSSSDVTIAELRNQLEATRAESQRTAEEAKIRTEKLNERIRELNQQLMASGKGGGEKPTTGFFKR
;
A
#
# COMPACT_ATOMS: atom_id res chain seq x y z
N MET A 1 -32.87 -29.58 -6.33
CA MET A 1 -33.02 -29.54 -4.86
C MET A 1 -34.45 -29.07 -4.61
N GLU A 2 -35.32 -29.94 -4.10
CA GLU A 2 -36.79 -29.75 -4.02
C GLU A 2 -37.31 -29.57 -2.57
N GLY A 3 -36.47 -29.08 -1.65
CA GLY A 3 -36.88 -28.68 -0.29
C GLY A 3 -36.68 -27.17 -0.08
N PRO A 4 -37.34 -26.56 0.92
CA PRO A 4 -37.06 -25.18 1.31
C PRO A 4 -35.60 -25.08 1.79
N LEU A 5 -34.76 -24.42 1.01
CA LEU A 5 -33.36 -24.18 1.35
C LEU A 5 -33.31 -23.21 2.53
N GLY A 6 -32.70 -23.63 3.64
CA GLY A 6 -32.44 -22.74 4.77
C GLY A 6 -31.43 -21.66 4.41
N LEU A 7 -31.38 -20.59 5.20
CA LEU A 7 -30.41 -19.51 4.98
C LEU A 7 -28.96 -20.03 4.98
N ASP A 8 -28.60 -20.86 5.95
CA ASP A 8 -27.27 -21.45 6.07
C ASP A 8 -26.87 -22.25 4.84
N ASP A 9 -27.81 -22.96 4.22
CA ASP A 9 -27.56 -23.72 3.00
C ASP A 9 -27.27 -22.80 1.81
N LEU A 10 -28.00 -21.68 1.71
CA LEU A 10 -27.75 -20.65 0.70
C LEU A 10 -26.39 -19.99 0.90
N LEU A 11 -26.00 -19.69 2.15
CA LEU A 11 -24.71 -19.10 2.49
C LEU A 11 -23.54 -20.08 2.26
N LYS A 12 -23.71 -21.36 2.62
CA LYS A 12 -22.76 -22.44 2.27
C LYS A 12 -22.59 -22.56 0.77
N PHE A 13 -23.71 -22.53 0.03
CA PHE A 13 -23.68 -22.61 -1.43
C PHE A 13 -23.02 -21.37 -2.06
N MET A 14 -23.30 -20.18 -1.55
CA MET A 14 -22.64 -18.92 -1.92
C MET A 14 -21.12 -19.05 -1.79
N THR A 15 -20.62 -19.50 -0.62
CA THR A 15 -19.19 -19.70 -0.36
C THR A 15 -18.58 -20.74 -1.29
N LYS A 16 -19.24 -21.89 -1.47
CA LYS A 16 -18.78 -22.97 -2.36
C LYS A 16 -18.68 -22.53 -3.83
N LYS A 17 -19.51 -21.58 -4.26
CA LYS A 17 -19.49 -21.01 -5.61
C LYS A 17 -18.55 -19.81 -5.77
N GLY A 18 -17.85 -19.40 -4.71
CA GLY A 18 -16.98 -18.22 -4.75
C GLY A 18 -17.75 -16.92 -5.05
N ALA A 19 -19.03 -16.85 -4.66
CA ALA A 19 -19.84 -15.67 -4.87
C ALA A 19 -19.50 -14.57 -3.86
N SER A 20 -19.51 -13.31 -4.29
CA SER A 20 -19.23 -12.15 -3.45
C SER A 20 -20.43 -11.76 -2.60
N ASP A 21 -21.64 -11.82 -3.18
CA ASP A 21 -22.88 -11.42 -2.54
C ASP A 21 -24.01 -12.43 -2.81
N LEU A 22 -24.91 -12.63 -1.84
CA LEU A 22 -26.18 -13.32 -1.95
C LEU A 22 -27.31 -12.31 -1.75
N HIS A 23 -28.23 -12.21 -2.71
CA HIS A 23 -29.39 -11.35 -2.65
C HIS A 23 -30.66 -12.17 -2.46
N LEU A 24 -31.43 -11.83 -1.42
CA LEU A 24 -32.75 -12.37 -1.13
C LEU A 24 -33.79 -11.29 -1.43
N LYS A 25 -34.65 -11.55 -2.41
CA LYS A 25 -35.68 -10.60 -2.84
C LYS A 25 -37.02 -11.31 -3.02
N PRO A 26 -38.13 -10.73 -2.55
CA PRO A 26 -39.46 -11.30 -2.75
C PRO A 26 -39.76 -11.56 -4.23
N MET A 27 -40.45 -12.67 -4.49
CA MET A 27 -40.91 -13.13 -5.79
C MET A 27 -39.77 -13.38 -6.80
N ARG A 28 -38.54 -13.60 -6.32
CA ARG A 28 -37.41 -14.03 -7.14
C ARG A 28 -36.69 -15.20 -6.47
N PRO A 29 -36.03 -16.08 -7.26
CA PRO A 29 -35.08 -17.02 -6.67
C PRO A 29 -33.93 -16.24 -6.02
N PRO A 30 -33.27 -16.79 -4.98
CA PRO A 30 -32.02 -16.25 -4.46
C PRO A 30 -31.01 -16.01 -5.60
N LEU A 31 -30.33 -14.87 -5.56
CA LEU A 31 -29.35 -14.49 -6.59
C LEU A 31 -27.95 -14.42 -5.99
N LEU A 32 -26.97 -15.01 -6.67
CA LEU A 32 -25.55 -14.88 -6.33
C LEU A 32 -24.87 -13.87 -7.24
N ARG A 33 -23.95 -13.08 -6.71
CA ARG A 33 -23.02 -12.29 -7.51
C ARG A 33 -21.72 -13.06 -7.68
N ILE A 34 -21.37 -13.42 -8.92
CA ILE A 34 -20.13 -14.13 -9.26
C ILE A 34 -19.49 -13.37 -10.43
N GLY A 35 -18.22 -12.95 -10.27
CA GLY A 35 -17.53 -12.15 -11.29
C GLY A 35 -18.28 -10.87 -11.66
N GLY A 36 -18.91 -10.22 -10.68
CA GLY A 36 -19.71 -8.99 -10.86
C GLY A 36 -21.13 -9.20 -11.40
N LYS A 37 -21.47 -10.38 -11.92
CA LYS A 37 -22.79 -10.66 -12.53
C LYS A 37 -23.74 -11.36 -11.55
N LEU A 38 -25.01 -10.97 -11.55
CA LEU A 38 -26.05 -11.61 -10.76
C LEU A 38 -26.59 -12.85 -11.48
N MET A 39 -26.55 -13.99 -10.82
CA MET A 39 -27.00 -15.28 -11.35
C MET A 39 -27.99 -15.95 -10.39
N PRO A 40 -29.15 -16.42 -10.87
CA PRO A 40 -30.14 -17.07 -10.03
C PRO A 40 -29.70 -18.48 -9.60
N ILE A 41 -29.94 -18.82 -8.34
CA ILE A 41 -29.88 -20.20 -7.86
C ILE A 41 -31.12 -20.94 -8.39
N LYS A 42 -30.93 -22.12 -8.99
CA LYS A 42 -32.03 -22.98 -9.45
C LYS A 42 -32.86 -23.45 -8.25
N SER A 43 -33.91 -22.69 -7.95
CA SER A 43 -34.82 -22.86 -6.82
C SER A 43 -36.13 -22.12 -7.11
N ILE A 44 -37.15 -22.39 -6.30
CA ILE A 44 -38.42 -21.66 -6.39
C ILE A 44 -38.24 -20.19 -5.97
N PRO A 45 -39.01 -19.26 -6.53
CA PRO A 45 -39.03 -17.87 -6.05
C PRO A 45 -39.40 -17.77 -4.57
N LEU A 46 -38.68 -16.93 -3.83
CA LEU A 46 -38.92 -16.71 -2.41
C LEU A 46 -40.21 -15.91 -2.20
N LYS A 47 -41.10 -16.36 -1.32
CA LYS A 47 -42.23 -15.55 -0.86
C LYS A 47 -41.77 -14.58 0.23
N PRO A 48 -42.47 -13.45 0.48
CA PRO A 48 -42.14 -12.53 1.57
C PRO A 48 -41.94 -13.23 2.93
N GLN A 49 -42.85 -14.14 3.27
CA GLN A 49 -42.79 -14.90 4.53
C GLN A 49 -41.50 -15.73 4.66
N ASN A 50 -41.02 -16.31 3.55
CA ASN A 50 -39.78 -17.10 3.59
C ASN A 50 -38.56 -16.24 3.90
N ILE A 51 -38.54 -14.99 3.44
CA ILE A 51 -37.43 -14.07 3.72
C ILE A 51 -37.50 -13.61 5.17
N GLU A 52 -38.69 -13.29 5.67
CA GLU A 52 -38.91 -12.95 7.09
C GLU A 52 -38.45 -14.08 8.02
N GLU A 53 -38.84 -15.32 7.72
CA GLU A 53 -38.41 -16.52 8.46
C GLU A 53 -36.89 -16.73 8.43
N MET A 54 -36.23 -16.35 7.33
CA MET A 54 -34.77 -16.47 7.19
C MET A 54 -34.01 -15.39 7.96
N VAL A 55 -34.47 -14.14 7.93
CA VAL A 55 -33.64 -13.00 8.33
C VAL A 55 -34.01 -12.38 9.67
N LEU A 56 -35.28 -12.42 10.09
CA LEU A 56 -35.70 -11.86 11.37
C LEU A 56 -35.10 -12.58 12.59
N PRO A 57 -34.88 -13.90 12.59
CA PRO A 57 -34.21 -14.58 13.69
C PRO A 57 -32.74 -14.17 13.87
N LEU A 58 -32.13 -13.53 12.88
CA LEU A 58 -30.74 -13.07 12.95
C LEU A 58 -30.58 -11.80 13.79
N LEU A 59 -31.67 -11.04 13.95
CA LEU A 59 -31.64 -9.73 14.60
C LEU A 59 -31.67 -9.88 16.13
N THR A 60 -30.74 -9.22 16.81
CA THR A 60 -30.88 -8.95 18.25
C THR A 60 -32.08 -8.03 18.51
N GLU A 61 -32.52 -7.92 19.77
CA GLU A 61 -33.62 -7.02 20.15
C GLU A 61 -33.33 -5.55 19.76
N ALA A 62 -32.10 -5.09 19.99
CA ALA A 62 -31.66 -3.75 19.60
C ALA A 62 -31.65 -3.56 18.08
N GLN A 63 -31.17 -4.55 17.32
CA GLN A 63 -31.17 -4.51 15.86
C GLN A 63 -32.59 -4.56 15.29
N ARG A 64 -33.50 -5.31 15.91
CA ARG A 64 -34.92 -5.36 15.54
C ARG A 64 -35.58 -4.00 15.73
N HIS A 65 -35.39 -3.35 16.88
CA HIS A 65 -35.89 -1.99 17.11
C HIS A 65 -35.33 -1.00 16.08
N LYS A 66 -34.01 -1.07 15.79
CA LYS A 66 -33.37 -0.24 14.76
C LYS A 66 -33.97 -0.48 13.37
N PHE A 67 -34.28 -1.74 13.02
CA PHE A 67 -34.93 -2.08 11.76
C PHE A 67 -36.36 -1.55 11.68
N GLU A 68 -37.14 -1.67 12.75
CA GLU A 68 -38.52 -1.14 12.81
C GLU A 68 -38.54 0.39 12.66
N GLU A 69 -37.61 1.09 13.29
CA GLU A 69 -37.50 2.55 13.22
C GLU A 69 -36.93 3.04 11.87
N LYS A 70 -35.80 2.47 11.43
CA LYS A 70 -35.02 2.96 10.28
C LYS A 70 -35.30 2.22 8.97
N GLN A 71 -36.14 1.20 9.00
CA GLN A 71 -36.49 0.34 7.85
C GLN A 71 -35.27 -0.35 7.21
N SER A 72 -34.12 -0.36 7.91
CA SER A 72 -32.88 -0.99 7.49
C SER A 72 -31.95 -1.25 8.68
N VAL A 73 -31.16 -2.32 8.61
CA VAL A 73 -30.15 -2.66 9.61
C VAL A 73 -28.99 -3.45 8.97
N ASP A 74 -27.77 -3.09 9.37
CA ASP A 74 -26.55 -3.84 9.08
C ASP A 74 -26.17 -4.71 10.28
N LEU A 75 -25.67 -5.92 10.02
CA LEU A 75 -25.20 -6.86 11.05
C LEU A 75 -24.14 -7.83 10.50
N GLY A 76 -23.29 -8.35 11.38
CA GLY A 76 -22.47 -9.53 11.10
C GLY A 76 -23.24 -10.84 11.36
N TYR A 77 -23.05 -11.83 10.50
CA TYR A 77 -23.58 -13.19 10.69
C TYR A 77 -22.51 -14.24 10.39
N GLY A 78 -22.20 -15.09 11.37
CA GLY A 78 -21.22 -16.16 11.24
C GLY A 78 -21.89 -17.52 11.02
N VAL A 79 -21.44 -18.25 10.00
CA VAL A 79 -21.81 -19.67 9.82
C VAL A 79 -20.58 -20.52 10.14
N ALA A 80 -20.67 -21.30 11.22
CA ALA A 80 -19.57 -22.11 11.73
C ALA A 80 -19.00 -23.05 10.65
N GLY A 81 -17.67 -23.04 10.49
CA GLY A 81 -16.96 -23.85 9.49
C GLY A 81 -17.16 -23.40 8.03
N VAL A 82 -17.78 -22.24 7.78
CA VAL A 82 -18.08 -21.76 6.43
C VAL A 82 -17.46 -20.40 6.17
N ALA A 83 -18.03 -19.34 6.76
CA ALA A 83 -17.57 -17.97 6.63
C ALA A 83 -18.36 -17.04 7.56
N ARG A 84 -17.85 -15.82 7.74
CA ARG A 84 -18.64 -14.69 8.24
C ARG A 84 -19.18 -13.90 7.05
N PHE A 85 -20.34 -13.30 7.27
CA PHE A 85 -21.07 -12.51 6.28
C PHE A 85 -21.48 -11.18 6.91
N ARG A 86 -21.39 -10.11 6.13
CA ARG A 86 -22.07 -8.86 6.44
C ARG A 86 -23.44 -8.91 5.79
N CYS A 87 -24.48 -8.71 6.58
CA CYS A 87 -25.85 -8.66 6.09
C CYS A 87 -26.39 -7.23 6.18
N ASN A 88 -27.05 -6.78 5.13
CA ASN A 88 -27.93 -5.63 5.18
C ASN A 88 -29.37 -6.11 4.95
N ILE A 89 -30.25 -5.88 5.91
CA ILE A 89 -31.68 -6.19 5.85
C ILE A 89 -32.43 -4.88 5.71
N TYR A 90 -33.35 -4.78 4.74
CA TYR A 90 -34.04 -3.53 4.43
C TYR A 90 -35.46 -3.75 3.90
N GLN A 91 -36.29 -2.72 4.01
CA GLN A 91 -37.65 -2.73 3.48
C GLN A 91 -37.68 -2.37 1.98
N GLN A 92 -38.39 -3.16 1.17
CA GLN A 92 -38.61 -2.88 -0.25
C GLN A 92 -40.06 -3.15 -0.64
N ARG A 93 -40.79 -2.10 -1.06
CA ARG A 93 -42.19 -2.18 -1.54
C ARG A 93 -43.12 -2.91 -0.55
N GLY A 94 -42.92 -2.70 0.76
CA GLY A 94 -43.74 -3.32 1.80
C GLY A 94 -43.37 -4.77 2.12
N SER A 95 -42.20 -5.25 1.70
CA SER A 95 -41.67 -6.57 2.07
C SER A 95 -40.19 -6.48 2.42
N ILE A 96 -39.71 -7.42 3.24
CA ILE A 96 -38.30 -7.49 3.62
C ILE A 96 -37.46 -8.02 2.45
N ALA A 97 -36.28 -7.45 2.28
CA ALA A 97 -35.21 -7.96 1.43
C ALA A 97 -33.88 -7.96 2.21
N ALA A 98 -32.93 -8.78 1.75
CA ALA A 98 -31.63 -8.87 2.40
C ALA A 98 -30.50 -9.10 1.39
N VAL A 99 -29.32 -8.56 1.70
CA VAL A 99 -28.08 -8.83 0.97
C VAL A 99 -27.01 -9.27 1.93
N PHE A 100 -26.43 -10.44 1.68
CA PHE A 100 -25.29 -10.98 2.42
C PHE A 100 -24.04 -10.85 1.58
N ARG A 101 -22.98 -10.28 2.14
CA ARG A 101 -21.65 -10.19 1.54
C ARG A 101 -20.69 -11.06 2.33
N ARG A 102 -19.90 -11.88 1.64
CA ARG A 102 -18.88 -12.72 2.31
C ARG A 102 -17.77 -11.82 2.86
N VAL A 103 -17.42 -12.02 4.13
CA VAL A 103 -16.27 -11.40 4.79
C VAL A 103 -15.03 -12.25 4.48
N PRO A 104 -13.94 -11.66 3.95
CA PRO A 104 -12.73 -12.40 3.63
C PRO A 104 -11.96 -12.83 4.90
N PHE A 105 -11.37 -14.04 4.86
CA PHE A 105 -10.35 -14.47 5.82
C PHE A 105 -8.94 -14.15 5.36
N GLU A 106 -8.74 -14.10 4.04
CA GLU A 106 -7.45 -13.81 3.45
C GLU A 106 -7.20 -12.30 3.56
N ILE A 107 -6.19 -11.96 4.34
CA ILE A 107 -5.67 -10.61 4.49
C ILE A 107 -4.38 -10.55 3.68
N LYS A 108 -4.36 -9.65 2.70
CA LYS A 108 -3.20 -9.40 1.84
C LYS A 108 -2.08 -8.73 2.61
N ASP A 109 -0.84 -9.01 2.23
CA ASP A 109 0.32 -8.30 2.77
C ASP A 109 0.52 -6.90 2.17
N TYR A 110 1.50 -6.15 2.68
CA TYR A 110 1.79 -4.79 2.23
C TYR A 110 2.17 -4.71 0.74
N GLN A 111 2.90 -5.71 0.24
CA GLN A 111 3.40 -5.75 -1.14
C GLN A 111 2.26 -6.04 -2.11
N GLU A 112 1.39 -7.01 -1.78
CA GLU A 112 0.18 -7.33 -2.53
C GLU A 112 -0.80 -6.15 -2.59
N LEU A 113 -0.80 -5.30 -1.56
CA LEU A 113 -1.58 -4.07 -1.51
C LEU A 113 -0.91 -2.89 -2.22
N ASN A 114 0.35 -3.02 -2.65
CA ASN A 114 1.18 -1.95 -3.21
C ASN A 114 1.28 -0.73 -2.27
N LEU A 115 1.40 -0.99 -0.97
CA LEU A 115 1.63 0.04 0.05
C LEU A 115 3.14 0.36 0.13
N PRO A 116 3.53 1.62 0.43
CA PRO A 116 4.93 1.96 0.58
C PRO A 116 5.51 1.34 1.86
N ASP A 117 6.80 0.98 1.82
CA ASP A 117 7.49 0.24 2.90
C ASP A 117 7.39 0.89 4.28
N VAL A 118 7.29 2.22 4.32
CA VAL A 118 7.10 2.98 5.57
C VAL A 118 5.86 2.52 6.36
N VAL A 119 4.83 2.00 5.71
CA VAL A 119 3.59 1.52 6.37
C VAL A 119 3.84 0.30 7.23
N ALA A 120 4.77 -0.59 6.82
CA ALA A 120 5.13 -1.76 7.61
C ALA A 120 5.72 -1.36 8.97
N THR A 121 6.48 -0.25 9.03
CA THR A 121 7.06 0.26 10.29
C THR A 121 6.02 0.69 11.32
N PHE A 122 4.74 0.87 10.92
CA PHE A 122 3.68 1.28 11.84
C PHE A 122 3.32 0.18 12.84
N ALA A 123 3.53 -1.09 12.48
CA ALA A 123 3.34 -2.23 13.36
C ALA A 123 4.38 -2.28 14.51
N ASP A 124 5.53 -1.64 14.32
CA ASP A 124 6.65 -1.67 15.26
C ASP A 124 6.57 -0.60 16.36
N TYR A 125 5.65 0.36 16.25
CA TYR A 125 5.50 1.39 17.26
C TYR A 125 5.16 0.77 18.62
N PRO A 126 5.82 1.20 19.73
CA PRO A 126 5.52 0.66 21.05
C PRO A 126 4.17 1.16 21.57
N ALA A 127 3.83 2.43 21.28
CA ALA A 127 2.62 3.12 21.71
C ALA A 127 2.38 4.38 20.85
N GLY A 128 1.17 4.92 20.90
CA GLY A 128 0.76 6.15 20.22
C GLY A 128 -0.38 5.92 19.25
N LEU A 129 -0.67 6.92 18.41
CA LEU A 129 -1.81 6.93 17.50
C LEU A 129 -1.36 6.87 16.04
N VAL A 130 -1.89 5.89 15.30
CA VAL A 130 -1.75 5.77 13.84
C VAL A 130 -3.11 5.89 13.19
N LEU A 131 -3.23 6.77 12.20
CA LEU A 131 -4.49 7.05 11.51
C LEU A 131 -4.42 6.64 10.04
N VAL A 132 -5.40 5.85 9.61
CA VAL A 132 -5.62 5.52 8.20
C VAL A 132 -6.85 6.26 7.71
N THR A 133 -6.68 7.18 6.77
CA THR A 133 -7.73 8.09 6.33
C THR A 133 -7.98 8.01 4.83
N GLY A 134 -9.05 8.64 4.38
CA GLY A 134 -9.51 8.64 2.98
C GLY A 134 -11.02 8.42 2.88
N PRO A 135 -11.61 8.57 1.69
CA PRO A 135 -13.04 8.39 1.50
C PRO A 135 -13.49 6.92 1.68
N THR A 136 -14.80 6.69 1.67
CA THR A 136 -15.35 5.33 1.64
C THR A 136 -14.83 4.57 0.42
N GLY A 137 -14.34 3.36 0.63
CA GLY A 137 -13.80 2.52 -0.45
C GLY A 137 -12.36 2.84 -0.85
N SER A 138 -11.61 3.65 -0.08
CA SER A 138 -10.19 3.93 -0.35
C SER A 138 -9.21 2.85 0.14
N GLY A 139 -9.71 1.73 0.65
CA GLY A 139 -8.86 0.62 1.14
C GLY A 139 -8.44 0.72 2.61
N LYS A 140 -8.97 1.68 3.40
CA LYS A 140 -8.61 1.88 4.82
C LYS A 140 -8.64 0.60 5.66
N SER A 141 -9.76 -0.10 5.64
CA SER A 141 -9.94 -1.33 6.44
C SER A 141 -8.99 -2.44 5.98
N THR A 142 -8.70 -2.52 4.67
CA THR A 142 -7.75 -3.50 4.12
C THR A 142 -6.32 -3.20 4.58
N THR A 143 -5.92 -1.92 4.59
CA THR A 143 -4.61 -1.48 5.10
C THR A 143 -4.50 -1.72 6.59
N LEU A 144 -5.52 -1.36 7.38
CA LEU A 144 -5.56 -1.67 8.81
C LEU A 144 -5.48 -3.17 9.06
N ALA A 145 -6.20 -3.98 8.29
CA ALA A 145 -6.13 -5.43 8.41
C ALA A 145 -4.72 -5.96 8.16
N ALA A 146 -4.01 -5.46 7.14
CA ALA A 146 -2.61 -5.83 6.90
C ALA A 146 -1.69 -5.47 8.08
N ILE A 147 -1.82 -4.25 8.60
CA ILE A 147 -1.01 -3.79 9.76
C ILE A 147 -1.30 -4.63 11.01
N ILE A 148 -2.58 -4.84 11.34
CA ILE A 148 -2.97 -5.63 12.50
C ILE A 148 -2.56 -7.10 12.33
N GLN A 149 -2.69 -7.67 11.14
CA GLN A 149 -2.25 -9.03 10.84
C GLN A 149 -0.74 -9.21 11.04
N ASP A 150 0.05 -8.21 10.68
CA ASP A 150 1.50 -8.20 10.89
C ASP A 150 1.86 -8.19 12.38
N ILE A 151 1.23 -7.30 13.16
CA ILE A 151 1.33 -7.28 14.63
C ILE A 151 0.99 -8.66 15.21
N ILE A 152 -0.11 -9.25 14.77
CA ILE A 152 -0.58 -10.55 15.27
C ILE A 152 0.44 -11.67 15.03
N ARG A 153 1.11 -11.64 13.89
CA ARG A 153 2.11 -12.66 13.51
C ARG A 153 3.42 -12.49 14.28
N ASN A 154 3.81 -11.26 14.56
CA ASN A 154 5.19 -10.93 14.95
C ASN A 154 5.35 -10.42 16.39
N ARG A 155 4.27 -10.10 17.10
CA ARG A 155 4.34 -9.55 18.47
C ARG A 155 3.54 -10.41 19.47
N PRO A 156 4.13 -10.79 20.62
CA PRO A 156 3.42 -11.47 21.70
C PRO A 156 2.65 -10.45 22.55
N CYS A 157 1.46 -10.07 22.09
CA CYS A 157 0.64 -9.02 22.72
C CYS A 157 -0.86 -9.33 22.67
N HIS A 158 -1.68 -8.49 23.29
CA HIS A 158 -3.14 -8.53 23.19
C HIS A 158 -3.66 -7.43 22.26
N VAL A 159 -4.32 -7.85 21.19
CA VAL A 159 -4.97 -6.98 20.21
C VAL A 159 -6.47 -6.96 20.45
N VAL A 160 -7.07 -5.77 20.60
CA VAL A 160 -8.52 -5.60 20.68
C VAL A 160 -9.01 -4.76 19.52
N THR A 161 -9.97 -5.27 18.74
CA THR A 161 -10.62 -4.49 17.66
C THR A 161 -12.06 -4.16 18.05
N ILE A 162 -12.50 -2.95 17.70
CA ILE A 162 -13.88 -2.47 17.90
C ILE A 162 -14.37 -1.97 16.55
N GLU A 163 -15.38 -2.61 15.97
CA GLU A 163 -15.79 -2.44 14.57
C GLU A 163 -17.32 -2.34 14.43
N ASP A 164 -17.81 -1.70 13.36
CA ASP A 164 -19.25 -1.57 13.06
C ASP A 164 -19.52 -1.68 11.54
N PRO A 165 -19.72 -2.89 10.97
CA PRO A 165 -19.46 -4.21 11.57
C PRO A 165 -18.03 -4.70 11.30
N ILE A 166 -17.70 -5.91 11.76
CA ILE A 166 -16.38 -6.53 11.51
C ILE A 166 -16.16 -6.78 10.02
N GLU A 167 -15.05 -6.26 9.46
CA GLU A 167 -14.73 -6.33 8.02
C GLU A 167 -13.71 -7.41 7.63
N PHE A 168 -12.85 -7.82 8.57
CA PHE A 168 -11.87 -8.88 8.40
C PHE A 168 -11.86 -9.74 9.65
N LEU A 169 -11.64 -11.04 9.47
CA LEU A 169 -11.47 -11.95 10.60
C LEU A 169 -9.99 -12.21 10.85
N PHE A 170 -9.58 -11.99 12.09
CA PHE A 170 -8.26 -12.34 12.57
C PHE A 170 -8.30 -13.67 13.31
N THR A 171 -7.20 -14.41 13.23
CA THR A 171 -6.98 -15.62 14.02
C THR A 171 -5.80 -15.40 14.94
N ASP A 172 -5.87 -15.92 16.16
CA ASP A 172 -4.76 -15.90 17.11
C ASP A 172 -3.48 -16.48 16.47
N HIS A 173 -2.35 -15.87 16.81
CA HIS A 173 -1.02 -16.36 16.42
C HIS A 173 -0.02 -16.10 17.54
N MET A 174 0.90 -15.14 17.37
CA MET A 174 1.81 -14.74 18.44
C MET A 174 1.09 -13.80 19.41
N ALA A 175 0.26 -12.91 18.85
CA ALA A 175 -0.73 -12.16 19.61
C ALA A 175 -2.03 -12.94 19.77
N THR A 176 -2.76 -12.62 20.84
CA THR A 176 -4.17 -13.00 21.03
C THR A 176 -5.07 -11.85 20.58
N VAL A 177 -6.21 -12.17 19.94
CA VAL A 177 -7.08 -11.17 19.30
C VAL A 177 -8.51 -11.26 19.82
N SER A 178 -9.02 -10.14 20.32
CA SER A 178 -10.43 -9.96 20.70
C SER A 178 -11.11 -8.97 19.76
N GLN A 179 -11.94 -9.46 18.83
CA GLN A 179 -12.74 -8.60 17.95
C GLN A 179 -14.15 -8.37 18.53
N ARG A 180 -14.58 -7.11 18.61
CA ARG A 180 -15.88 -6.72 19.17
C ARG A 180 -16.68 -5.89 18.17
N GLU A 181 -17.85 -6.39 17.80
CA GLU A 181 -18.79 -5.72 16.90
C GLU A 181 -19.78 -4.84 17.67
N VAL A 182 -19.89 -3.57 17.29
CA VAL A 182 -20.88 -2.64 17.86
C VAL A 182 -22.30 -3.08 17.49
N GLY A 183 -23.20 -3.08 18.47
CA GLY A 183 -24.58 -3.55 18.34
C GLY A 183 -24.76 -5.06 18.56
N THR A 184 -23.66 -5.83 18.60
CA THR A 184 -23.67 -7.28 18.84
C THR A 184 -22.91 -7.63 20.12
N ASP A 185 -21.63 -7.27 20.22
CA ASP A 185 -20.74 -7.60 21.35
C ASP A 185 -20.53 -6.44 22.34
N THR A 186 -20.96 -5.24 21.94
CA THR A 186 -20.86 -4.00 22.72
C THR A 186 -21.91 -3.00 22.22
N PRO A 187 -22.52 -2.16 23.08
CA PRO A 187 -23.60 -1.26 22.63
C PRO A 187 -23.10 -0.04 21.85
N SER A 188 -21.86 0.41 22.06
CA SER A 188 -21.27 1.56 21.38
C SER A 188 -19.74 1.50 21.36
N PHE A 189 -19.11 2.30 20.47
CA PHE A 189 -17.65 2.50 20.46
C PHE A 189 -17.14 3.03 21.80
N LYS A 190 -17.83 4.01 22.38
CA LYS A 190 -17.48 4.60 23.68
C LYS A 190 -17.41 3.57 24.79
N GLU A 191 -18.47 2.76 24.94
CA GLU A 191 -18.52 1.75 25.99
C GLU A 191 -17.49 0.64 25.74
N ALA A 192 -17.31 0.25 24.48
CA ALA A 192 -16.30 -0.71 24.08
C ALA A 192 -14.90 -0.25 24.51
N LEU A 193 -14.51 0.96 24.11
CA LEU A 193 -13.20 1.55 24.41
C LEU A 193 -12.96 1.67 25.91
N ARG A 194 -13.93 2.18 26.65
CA ARG A 194 -13.82 2.31 28.11
C ARG A 194 -13.57 0.97 28.81
N ASN A 195 -14.23 -0.08 28.33
CA ASN A 195 -14.06 -1.43 28.88
C ASN A 195 -12.74 -2.05 28.42
N THR A 196 -12.34 -1.82 27.17
CA THR A 196 -11.07 -2.29 26.60
C THR A 196 -9.87 -1.85 27.43
N MET A 197 -9.85 -0.64 27.97
CA MET A 197 -8.77 -0.17 28.87
C MET A 197 -8.60 -1.01 30.15
N ARG A 198 -9.53 -1.91 30.49
CA ARG A 198 -9.46 -2.84 31.63
C ARG A 198 -9.30 -4.31 31.20
N GLN A 199 -9.11 -4.54 29.90
CA GLN A 199 -8.94 -5.87 29.31
C GLN A 199 -7.46 -6.17 29.04
N ASP A 200 -6.54 -5.40 29.62
CA ASP A 200 -5.09 -5.53 29.42
C ASP A 200 -4.69 -5.56 27.91
N PRO A 201 -5.14 -4.58 27.09
CA PRO A 201 -4.75 -4.51 25.68
C PRO A 201 -3.37 -3.89 25.54
N ASP A 202 -2.61 -4.33 24.54
CA ASP A 202 -1.40 -3.62 24.08
C ASP A 202 -1.71 -2.77 22.83
N VAL A 203 -2.55 -3.32 21.95
CA VAL A 203 -2.94 -2.73 20.67
C VAL A 203 -4.45 -2.62 20.58
N ILE A 204 -4.95 -1.44 20.23
CA ILE A 204 -6.38 -1.17 20.09
C ILE A 204 -6.66 -0.69 18.66
N MET A 205 -7.55 -1.36 17.94
CA MET A 205 -8.06 -0.88 16.65
C MET A 205 -9.51 -0.42 16.81
N VAL A 206 -9.76 0.84 16.45
CA VAL A 206 -11.09 1.44 16.47
C VAL A 206 -11.51 1.73 15.04
N GLY A 207 -12.60 1.10 14.59
CA GLY A 207 -13.04 1.16 13.20
C GLY A 207 -13.11 2.57 12.62
N GLU A 208 -13.64 3.54 13.37
CA GLU A 208 -13.56 4.97 13.00
C GLU A 208 -13.74 5.89 14.22
N MET A 209 -13.30 7.14 14.07
CA MET A 209 -13.56 8.22 15.03
C MET A 209 -14.60 9.19 14.47
N ARG A 210 -15.88 8.99 14.79
CA ARG A 210 -16.98 9.86 14.32
C ARG A 210 -17.30 11.02 15.25
N ASP A 211 -17.28 10.77 16.56
CA ASP A 211 -17.71 11.71 17.58
C ASP A 211 -16.58 12.11 18.53
N LEU A 212 -16.78 13.24 19.21
CA LEU A 212 -15.84 13.83 20.17
C LEU A 212 -15.46 12.84 21.27
N GLU A 213 -16.43 12.06 21.76
CA GLU A 213 -16.21 11.15 22.88
C GLU A 213 -15.28 10.00 22.49
N THR A 214 -15.47 9.44 21.29
CA THR A 214 -14.60 8.41 20.71
C THR A 214 -13.21 8.97 20.44
N MET A 215 -13.11 10.16 19.82
CA MET A 215 -11.82 10.83 19.58
C MET A 215 -11.03 11.07 20.87
N SER A 216 -11.69 11.63 21.88
CA SER A 216 -11.08 11.88 23.19
C SER A 216 -10.59 10.58 23.83
N THR A 217 -11.41 9.52 23.80
CA THR A 217 -11.03 8.23 24.39
C THR A 217 -9.86 7.57 23.66
N VAL A 218 -9.81 7.67 22.32
CA VAL A 218 -8.70 7.17 21.51
C VAL A 218 -7.40 7.90 21.83
N VAL A 219 -7.43 9.24 21.93
CA VAL A 219 -6.25 10.03 22.28
C VAL A 219 -5.76 9.68 23.68
N THR A 220 -6.66 9.53 24.67
CA THR A 220 -6.29 9.09 26.02
C THR A 220 -5.71 7.67 26.03
N ALA A 221 -6.25 6.74 25.25
CA ALA A 221 -5.70 5.39 25.13
C ALA A 221 -4.26 5.41 24.59
N ALA A 222 -4.01 6.22 23.55
CA ALA A 222 -2.68 6.41 23.00
C ALA A 222 -1.71 7.09 23.99
N GLU A 223 -2.19 8.07 24.77
CA GLU A 223 -1.42 8.76 25.81
C GLU A 223 -1.00 7.83 26.96
N THR A 224 -1.85 6.86 27.29
CA THR A 224 -1.62 5.89 28.38
C THR A 224 -0.74 4.70 28.00
N GLY A 225 -0.08 4.76 26.83
CA GLY A 225 0.93 3.76 26.43
C GLY A 225 0.42 2.65 25.52
N HIS A 226 -0.81 2.75 25.00
CA HIS A 226 -1.33 1.78 24.03
C HIS A 226 -0.95 2.19 22.61
N LEU A 227 -0.78 1.22 21.72
CA LEU A 227 -0.74 1.49 20.28
C LEU A 227 -2.16 1.47 19.73
N VAL A 228 -2.65 2.61 19.27
CA VAL A 228 -4.02 2.78 18.80
C VAL A 228 -4.05 3.04 17.31
N PHE A 229 -4.87 2.27 16.60
CA PHE A 229 -5.16 2.45 15.19
C PHE A 229 -6.60 2.92 15.02
N SER A 230 -6.83 3.91 14.16
CA SER A 230 -8.20 4.28 13.80
C SER A 230 -8.31 4.89 12.41
N THR A 231 -9.55 5.18 12.00
CA THR A 231 -9.84 5.79 10.71
C THR A 231 -10.64 7.09 10.82
N LEU A 232 -10.42 7.97 9.85
CA LEU A 232 -11.29 9.11 9.54
C LEU A 232 -11.56 9.15 8.03
N HIS A 233 -12.55 9.95 7.62
CA HIS A 233 -12.91 10.15 6.22
C HIS A 233 -12.33 11.45 5.63
N THR A 234 -11.22 11.92 6.20
CA THR A 234 -10.43 13.05 5.71
C THR A 234 -9.50 12.63 4.59
N ASN A 235 -9.06 13.59 3.78
CA ASN A 235 -8.36 13.34 2.54
C ASN A 235 -6.85 13.61 2.64
N SER A 236 -6.38 14.45 3.57
CA SER A 236 -4.95 14.69 3.83
C SER A 236 -4.59 14.57 5.30
N ALA A 237 -3.31 14.47 5.60
CA ALA A 237 -2.78 14.44 6.96
C ALA A 237 -3.09 15.75 7.70
N SER A 238 -2.85 16.91 7.07
CA SER A 238 -3.20 18.23 7.61
C SER A 238 -4.69 18.35 7.93
N GLN A 239 -5.57 17.94 7.00
CA GLN A 239 -7.03 17.96 7.24
C GLN A 239 -7.46 17.01 8.35
N THR A 240 -6.75 15.88 8.50
CA THR A 240 -7.01 14.90 9.57
C THR A 240 -6.74 15.52 10.94
N ILE A 241 -5.63 16.23 11.08
CA ILE A 241 -5.26 16.94 12.31
C ILE A 241 -6.29 18.02 12.63
N ASP A 242 -6.62 18.88 11.66
CA ASP A 242 -7.64 19.92 11.83
C ASP A 242 -8.99 19.33 12.23
N ARG A 243 -9.44 18.27 11.56
CA ARG A 243 -10.73 17.64 11.84
C ARG A 243 -10.81 17.13 13.28
N ILE A 244 -9.72 16.56 13.81
CA ILE A 244 -9.69 16.10 15.20
C ILE A 244 -9.82 17.30 16.12
N ILE A 245 -9.01 18.35 15.93
CA ILE A 245 -8.99 19.53 16.80
C ILE A 245 -10.33 20.27 16.76
N ASP A 246 -10.90 20.49 15.57
CA ASP A 246 -12.17 21.19 15.36
C ASP A 246 -13.39 20.44 15.92
N SER A 247 -13.24 19.15 16.23
CA SER A 247 -14.29 18.39 16.90
C SER A 247 -14.41 18.73 18.38
N PHE A 248 -13.39 19.37 18.98
CA PHE A 248 -13.36 19.78 20.38
C PHE A 248 -13.87 21.23 20.56
N PRO A 249 -14.51 21.53 21.71
CA PRO A 249 -14.86 22.89 22.08
C PRO A 249 -13.65 23.84 22.07
N PRO A 250 -13.80 25.14 21.72
CA PRO A 250 -12.68 26.08 21.57
C PRO A 250 -11.76 26.17 22.80
N ASP A 251 -12.30 26.04 24.00
CA ASP A 251 -11.56 26.05 25.27
C ASP A 251 -10.67 24.81 25.49
N GLN A 252 -10.90 23.73 24.74
CA GLN A 252 -10.14 22.49 24.81
C GLN A 252 -9.19 22.29 23.61
N GLN A 253 -9.27 23.15 22.58
CA GLN A 253 -8.52 22.98 21.34
C GLN A 253 -7.00 23.07 21.54
N GLU A 254 -6.53 23.94 22.43
CA GLU A 254 -5.09 24.04 22.73
C GLU A 254 -4.58 22.78 23.45
N GLN A 255 -5.38 22.25 24.39
CA GLN A 255 -5.05 21.02 25.11
C GLN A 255 -4.98 19.81 24.17
N ILE A 256 -6.02 19.59 23.35
CA ILE A 256 -6.05 18.43 22.44
C ILE A 256 -4.95 18.53 21.38
N ARG A 257 -4.60 19.73 20.95
CA ARG A 257 -3.50 19.99 20.02
C ARG A 257 -2.16 19.54 20.61
N ALA A 258 -1.87 19.91 21.86
CA ALA A 258 -0.66 19.46 22.55
C ALA A 258 -0.64 17.94 22.76
N GLN A 259 -1.77 17.35 23.19
CA GLN A 259 -1.88 15.89 23.34
C GLN A 259 -1.67 15.17 22.02
N LEU A 260 -2.30 15.62 20.93
CA LEU A 260 -2.19 15.02 19.61
C LEU A 260 -0.75 15.08 19.11
N ALA A 261 -0.05 16.21 19.29
CA ALA A 261 1.36 16.34 18.91
C ALA A 261 2.26 15.33 19.63
N GLN A 262 1.95 14.98 20.87
CA GLN A 262 2.70 14.00 21.66
C GLN A 262 2.39 12.55 21.27
N VAL A 263 1.11 12.22 21.04
CA VAL A 263 0.68 10.82 20.86
C VAL A 263 0.67 10.38 19.40
N LEU A 264 0.51 11.28 18.44
CA LEU A 264 0.50 10.93 17.02
C LEU A 264 1.82 10.27 16.62
N ARG A 265 1.74 9.22 15.80
CA ARG A 265 2.91 8.54 15.23
C ARG A 265 2.92 8.65 13.72
N ALA A 266 1.80 8.38 13.08
CA ALA A 266 1.69 8.49 11.63
C ALA A 266 0.26 8.73 11.17
N ILE A 267 0.12 9.34 10.00
CA ILE A 267 -1.13 9.43 9.24
C ILE A 267 -0.85 8.94 7.83
N ILE A 268 -1.69 8.04 7.33
CA ILE A 268 -1.73 7.65 5.93
C ILE A 268 -3.09 8.03 5.34
N SER A 269 -3.10 8.94 4.36
CA SER A 269 -4.31 9.33 3.65
C SER A 269 -4.35 8.64 2.29
N MET A 270 -5.42 7.88 2.02
CA MET A 270 -5.49 6.96 0.90
C MET A 270 -6.57 7.31 -0.12
N GLU A 271 -6.28 7.05 -1.40
CA GLU A 271 -7.24 6.98 -2.49
C GLU A 271 -6.92 5.78 -3.39
N LEU A 272 -7.92 5.11 -3.96
CA LEU A 272 -7.71 4.01 -4.92
C LEU A 272 -7.92 4.51 -6.34
N LEU A 273 -6.89 4.31 -7.18
CA LEU A 273 -6.88 4.73 -8.57
C LEU A 273 -7.00 3.53 -9.51
N PRO A 274 -7.69 3.67 -10.67
CA PRO A 274 -7.72 2.63 -11.68
C PRO A 274 -6.31 2.40 -12.24
N ARG A 275 -5.90 1.13 -12.30
CA ARG A 275 -4.63 0.75 -12.93
C ARG A 275 -4.68 0.96 -14.44
N ARG A 276 -3.54 1.32 -15.04
CA ARG A 276 -3.40 1.51 -16.49
C ARG A 276 -3.71 0.25 -17.29
N ASP A 277 -3.40 -0.92 -16.74
CA ASP A 277 -3.69 -2.23 -17.34
C ASP A 277 -5.17 -2.63 -17.28
N GLY A 278 -6.02 -1.85 -16.61
CA GLY A 278 -7.44 -2.14 -16.38
C GLY A 278 -7.70 -3.27 -15.39
N GLN A 279 -6.66 -3.83 -14.75
CA GLN A 279 -6.75 -4.97 -13.84
C GLN A 279 -6.81 -4.52 -12.38
N GLY A 280 -7.89 -3.82 -12.03
CA GLY A 280 -8.17 -3.43 -10.64
C GLY A 280 -7.66 -2.04 -10.28
N LEU A 281 -7.26 -1.89 -9.02
CA LEU A 281 -6.97 -0.60 -8.40
C LEU A 281 -5.58 -0.59 -7.76
N VAL A 282 -4.97 0.59 -7.66
CA VAL A 282 -3.70 0.83 -6.97
C VAL A 282 -3.84 2.02 -6.02
N PRO A 283 -3.29 1.97 -4.79
CA PRO A 283 -3.42 3.07 -3.85
C PRO A 283 -2.47 4.22 -4.18
N ALA A 284 -2.99 5.44 -4.25
CA ALA A 284 -2.21 6.66 -4.11
C ALA A 284 -2.30 7.10 -2.64
N VAL A 285 -1.17 7.33 -1.99
CA VAL A 285 -1.12 7.56 -0.55
C VAL A 285 -0.24 8.73 -0.17
N GLU A 286 -0.73 9.59 0.71
CA GLU A 286 0.05 10.57 1.44
C GLU A 286 0.44 9.98 2.79
N VAL A 287 1.72 10.08 3.14
CA VAL A 287 2.26 9.56 4.40
C VAL A 287 2.92 10.68 5.19
N LEU A 288 2.41 10.91 6.39
CA LEU A 288 3.04 11.73 7.42
C LEU A 288 3.52 10.83 8.54
N VAL A 289 4.76 11.03 8.98
CA VAL A 289 5.32 10.46 10.21
C VAL A 289 5.55 11.62 11.18
N ASN A 290 5.18 11.47 12.44
CA ASN A 290 5.25 12.57 13.41
C ASN A 290 6.70 12.80 13.88
N SER A 291 7.47 13.57 13.11
CA SER A 291 8.80 14.02 13.50
C SER A 291 8.74 15.10 14.58
N PRO A 292 9.84 15.42 15.28
CA PRO A 292 9.86 16.54 16.23
C PRO A 292 9.46 17.89 15.62
N LYS A 293 9.67 18.08 14.31
CA LYS A 293 9.26 19.29 13.60
C LYS A 293 7.76 19.30 13.32
N ILE A 294 7.20 18.16 12.87
CA ILE A 294 5.74 17.99 12.71
C ILE A 294 5.01 18.20 14.05
N ALA A 295 5.51 17.61 15.14
CA ALA A 295 4.90 17.77 16.47
C ALA A 295 4.82 19.26 16.86
N ARG A 296 5.88 20.04 16.63
CA ARG A 296 5.86 21.50 16.88
C ARG A 296 4.85 22.22 16.00
N HIS A 297 4.77 21.90 14.71
CA HIS A 297 3.77 22.51 13.83
C HIS A 297 2.34 22.19 14.28
N ILE A 298 2.09 20.98 14.78
CA ILE A 298 0.80 20.61 15.39
C ILE A 298 0.54 21.49 16.61
N GLU A 299 1.47 21.55 17.58
CA GLU A 299 1.38 22.34 18.82
C GLU A 299 1.08 23.83 18.57
N HIS A 300 1.69 24.43 17.55
CA HIS A 300 1.54 25.86 17.23
C HIS A 300 0.39 26.14 16.24
N GLY A 301 -0.23 25.10 15.67
CA GLY A 301 -1.28 25.22 14.67
C GLY A 301 -0.82 25.71 13.31
N GLU A 302 0.42 25.39 12.94
CA GLU A 302 1.06 25.74 11.68
C GLU A 302 0.77 24.68 10.60
N ILE A 303 -0.51 24.43 10.34
CA ILE A 303 -0.99 23.30 9.52
C ILE A 303 -0.52 23.37 8.06
N LYS A 304 -0.22 24.57 7.54
CA LYS A 304 0.31 24.77 6.20
C LYS A 304 1.74 24.23 6.08
N GLU A 305 2.58 24.49 7.09
CA GLU A 305 3.98 24.06 7.13
C GLU A 305 4.10 22.52 7.20
N ILE A 306 3.07 21.84 7.72
CA ILE A 306 3.01 20.37 7.73
C ILE A 306 3.06 19.79 6.31
N HIS A 307 2.42 20.44 5.33
CA HIS A 307 2.42 19.95 3.96
C HIS A 307 3.82 20.00 3.34
N ASP A 308 4.49 21.14 3.49
CA ASP A 308 5.86 21.34 2.98
C ASP A 308 6.83 20.37 3.68
N GLU A 309 6.69 20.17 4.99
CA GLU A 309 7.52 19.23 5.74
C GLU A 309 7.34 17.77 5.30
N ILE A 310 6.11 17.36 4.93
CA ILE A 310 5.88 16.03 4.34
C ILE A 310 6.68 15.87 3.04
N GLU A 311 6.69 16.90 2.19
CA GLU A 311 7.38 16.86 0.90
C GLU A 311 8.91 16.82 1.02
N ASP A 312 9.44 17.52 2.03
CA ASP A 312 10.89 17.64 2.26
C ASP A 312 11.47 16.44 3.03
N SER A 313 10.64 15.72 3.80
CA SER A 313 11.07 14.64 4.70
C SER A 313 11.12 13.22 4.08
N VAL A 314 11.14 13.13 2.75
CA VAL A 314 11.12 11.84 2.02
C VAL A 314 12.33 10.95 2.35
N ALA A 315 13.54 11.53 2.43
CA ALA A 315 14.77 10.75 2.55
C ALA A 315 14.92 10.06 3.92
N TYR A 316 14.62 10.78 5.01
CA TYR A 316 14.88 10.31 6.37
C TYR A 316 13.65 9.65 7.00
N TYR A 317 12.50 10.30 6.94
CA TYR A 317 11.26 9.81 7.56
C TYR A 317 10.37 9.02 6.59
N ARG A 318 10.78 8.88 5.33
CA ARG A 318 9.99 8.20 4.28
C ARG A 318 8.58 8.76 4.14
N MET A 319 8.41 10.04 4.46
CA MET A 319 7.17 10.77 4.21
C MET A 319 6.97 10.93 2.70
N GLN A 320 5.73 11.14 2.27
CA GLN A 320 5.45 11.48 0.89
C GLN A 320 4.11 12.22 0.78
N SER A 321 4.05 13.21 -0.10
CA SER A 321 2.79 13.85 -0.47
C SER A 321 1.99 12.99 -1.45
N THR A 322 0.69 13.27 -1.57
CA THR A 322 -0.15 12.63 -2.60
C THR A 322 0.45 12.82 -4.00
N ASN A 323 0.96 14.01 -4.33
CA ASN A 323 1.56 14.27 -5.64
C ASN A 323 2.87 13.50 -5.85
N GLN A 324 3.72 13.35 -4.82
CA GLN A 324 4.91 12.49 -4.90
C GLN A 324 4.52 11.01 -5.12
N SER A 325 3.45 10.53 -4.48
CA SER A 325 2.89 9.19 -4.73
C SER A 325 2.39 9.04 -6.18
N LEU A 326 1.64 10.02 -6.71
CA LEU A 326 1.18 10.01 -8.10
C LEU A 326 2.34 9.97 -9.10
N VAL A 327 3.39 10.75 -8.85
CA VAL A 327 4.61 10.75 -9.64
C VAL A 327 5.26 9.36 -9.63
N ALA A 328 5.38 8.72 -8.47
CA ALA A 328 5.93 7.37 -8.35
C ALA A 328 5.05 6.31 -9.08
N LEU A 329 3.73 6.44 -9.03
CA LEU A 329 2.81 5.54 -9.75
C LEU A 329 2.89 5.72 -11.27
N LEU A 330 2.97 6.96 -11.75
CA LEU A 330 3.21 7.28 -13.16
C LEU A 330 4.55 6.71 -13.62
N ALA A 331 5.59 6.92 -12.82
CA ALA A 331 6.94 6.45 -13.06
C ALA A 331 7.02 4.93 -13.25
N ASN A 332 6.24 4.19 -12.46
CA ASN A 332 6.17 2.74 -12.51
C ASN A 332 5.13 2.21 -13.51
N ASN A 333 4.59 3.06 -14.38
CA ASN A 333 3.56 2.72 -15.37
C ASN A 333 2.27 2.14 -14.74
N ALA A 334 2.00 2.43 -13.47
CA ALA A 334 0.87 1.86 -12.74
C ALA A 334 -0.46 2.57 -13.07
N ILE A 335 -0.39 3.87 -13.38
CA ILE A 335 -1.55 4.71 -13.73
C ILE A 335 -1.27 5.51 -15.02
N SER A 336 -2.31 6.05 -15.64
CA SER A 336 -2.16 6.95 -16.79
C SER A 336 -1.99 8.40 -16.35
N TYR A 337 -1.42 9.23 -17.22
CA TYR A 337 -1.25 10.66 -16.98
C TYR A 337 -2.59 11.37 -16.73
N GLU A 338 -3.62 11.01 -17.50
CA GLU A 338 -4.97 11.57 -17.35
C GLU A 338 -5.53 11.28 -15.95
N VAL A 339 -5.38 10.04 -15.47
CA VAL A 339 -5.81 9.64 -14.14
C VAL A 339 -5.05 10.43 -13.07
N ALA A 340 -3.73 10.58 -13.19
CA ALA A 340 -2.95 11.33 -12.21
C ALA A 340 -3.35 12.81 -12.16
N MET A 341 -3.56 13.45 -13.31
CA MET A 341 -3.96 14.86 -13.39
C MET A 341 -5.40 15.10 -12.90
N GLU A 342 -6.32 14.17 -13.15
CA GLU A 342 -7.70 14.24 -12.65
C GLU A 342 -7.77 14.10 -11.12
N ARG A 343 -6.88 13.27 -10.56
CA ARG A 343 -6.93 12.86 -9.14
C ARG A 343 -6.06 13.72 -8.22
N SER A 344 -5.10 14.44 -8.79
CA SER A 344 -4.30 15.40 -8.03
C SER A 344 -5.17 16.55 -7.50
N ARG A 345 -4.94 16.92 -6.24
CA ARG A 345 -5.56 18.10 -5.61
C ARG A 345 -4.93 19.40 -6.04
N ASP A 346 -3.66 19.33 -6.44
CA ASP A 346 -2.94 20.44 -7.06
C ASP A 346 -2.28 19.95 -8.36
N PRO A 347 -3.04 19.93 -9.47
CA PRO A 347 -2.51 19.52 -10.77
C PRO A 347 -1.38 20.41 -11.27
N ALA A 348 -1.31 21.67 -10.82
CA ALA A 348 -0.25 22.59 -11.21
C ALA A 348 1.08 22.20 -10.56
N ASP A 349 1.05 21.88 -9.27
CA ASP A 349 2.20 21.32 -8.55
C ASP A 349 2.63 19.96 -9.13
N LEU A 350 1.68 19.06 -9.39
CA LEU A 350 1.97 17.77 -10.03
C LEU A 350 2.66 17.98 -11.39
N SER A 351 2.14 18.88 -12.23
CA SER A 351 2.76 19.22 -13.51
C SER A 351 4.18 19.78 -13.33
N LEU A 352 4.43 20.58 -12.29
CA LEU A 352 5.76 21.12 -12.02
C LEU A 352 6.74 20.02 -11.59
N LYS A 353 6.32 19.12 -10.69
CA LYS A 353 7.13 17.97 -10.25
C LYS A 353 7.48 17.04 -11.40
N LEU A 354 6.51 16.73 -12.27
CA LEU A 354 6.75 15.94 -13.47
C LEU A 354 7.79 16.60 -14.38
N ARG A 355 7.68 17.91 -14.64
CA ARG A 355 8.67 18.63 -15.47
C ARG A 355 10.07 18.57 -14.89
N LYS A 356 10.24 18.77 -13.58
CA LYS A 356 11.53 18.71 -12.89
C LYS A 356 12.22 17.34 -13.02
N LEU A 357 11.45 16.26 -13.18
CA LEU A 357 11.99 14.91 -13.36
C LEU A 357 12.42 14.62 -14.81
N PHE A 358 12.01 15.45 -15.78
CA PHE A 358 12.29 15.25 -17.20
C PHE A 358 12.79 16.54 -17.88
N PRO A 359 14.09 16.90 -17.71
CA PRO A 359 14.69 18.13 -18.24
C PRO A 359 14.57 18.33 -19.76
N GLY A 360 14.41 17.24 -20.54
CA GLY A 360 14.19 17.32 -21.99
C GLY A 360 12.89 18.03 -22.39
N ILE A 361 11.94 18.19 -21.47
CA ILE A 361 10.69 18.96 -21.67
C ILE A 361 10.92 20.45 -21.46
N GLU A 362 11.88 20.84 -20.60
CA GLU A 362 12.25 22.26 -20.40
C GLU A 362 12.91 22.85 -21.66
N GLU A 363 13.76 22.08 -22.35
CA GLU A 363 14.44 22.55 -23.57
C GLU A 363 13.48 22.75 -24.75
N ALA A 364 12.41 21.94 -24.85
CA ALA A 364 11.39 22.09 -25.89
C ALA A 364 10.41 23.26 -25.62
N GLN A 365 10.39 23.83 -24.41
CA GLN A 365 9.37 24.79 -23.96
C GLN A 365 9.78 26.27 -23.90
N GLN A 366 11.01 26.64 -24.23
CA GLN A 366 11.38 28.05 -24.42
C GLN A 366 10.54 28.76 -25.51
N GLU A 367 9.74 28.03 -26.30
CA GLU A 367 8.89 28.56 -27.37
C GLU A 367 7.37 28.70 -27.05
N GLY A 368 6.94 28.47 -25.81
CA GLY A 368 5.66 29.00 -25.30
C GLY A 368 4.38 28.12 -25.39
N LYS A 369 3.80 27.87 -24.19
CA LYS A 369 2.42 27.44 -23.82
C LYS A 369 1.90 26.03 -24.21
N MET A 370 1.93 25.11 -23.23
CA MET A 370 0.77 24.56 -22.46
C MET A 370 1.28 23.40 -21.57
N ALA A 371 0.46 22.89 -20.63
CA ALA A 371 0.78 21.69 -19.83
C ALA A 371 1.33 20.55 -20.71
N PRO A 372 2.24 19.68 -20.22
CA PRO A 372 2.82 18.62 -21.04
C PRO A 372 1.71 17.81 -21.72
N SER A 373 1.81 17.67 -23.03
CA SER A 373 0.81 16.96 -23.82
C SER A 373 0.92 15.45 -23.56
N PRO A 374 -0.13 14.66 -23.82
CA PRO A 374 -0.05 13.21 -23.79
C PRO A 374 1.08 12.64 -24.68
N GLY A 375 1.47 13.37 -25.73
CA GLY A 375 2.59 13.01 -26.62
C GLY A 375 3.97 13.19 -25.97
N ASP A 376 4.15 14.25 -25.17
CA ASP A 376 5.39 14.49 -24.42
C ASP A 376 5.59 13.39 -23.35
N PHE A 377 4.49 12.88 -22.80
CA PHE A 377 4.50 11.81 -21.82
C PHE A 377 4.82 10.42 -22.40
N ALA A 378 4.53 10.16 -23.68
CA ALA A 378 4.93 8.90 -24.33
C ALA A 378 6.46 8.77 -24.42
N TYR A 379 7.14 9.87 -24.73
CA TYR A 379 8.60 9.95 -24.75
C TYR A 379 9.21 9.84 -23.33
N ILE A 380 8.53 10.41 -22.32
CA ILE A 380 8.88 10.23 -20.91
C ILE A 380 8.84 8.75 -20.52
N MET A 381 7.75 8.05 -20.81
CA MET A 381 7.61 6.63 -20.46
C MET A 381 8.70 5.77 -21.09
N GLU A 382 9.09 6.07 -22.32
CA GLU A 382 10.18 5.38 -23.03
C GLU A 382 11.53 5.62 -22.33
N LEU A 383 11.83 6.85 -21.92
CA LEU A 383 13.03 7.16 -21.12
C LEU A 383 13.02 6.48 -19.74
N MET A 384 11.85 6.33 -19.12
CA MET A 384 11.71 5.67 -17.83
C MET A 384 11.88 4.15 -17.93
N GLU A 385 11.36 3.51 -18.97
CA GLU A 385 11.63 2.10 -19.26
C GLU A 385 13.12 1.87 -19.48
N VAL A 386 13.79 2.76 -20.21
CA VAL A 386 15.25 2.70 -20.40
C VAL A 386 15.98 2.85 -19.07
N LYS A 387 15.65 3.85 -18.24
CA LYS A 387 16.29 4.04 -16.93
C LYS A 387 16.06 2.84 -16.01
N LYS A 388 14.83 2.32 -15.94
CA LYS A 388 14.50 1.13 -15.15
C LYS A 388 15.32 -0.08 -15.59
N LEU A 389 15.51 -0.29 -16.89
CA LEU A 389 16.37 -1.35 -17.42
C LEU A 389 17.83 -1.18 -16.99
N TYR A 390 18.34 0.05 -16.92
CA TYR A 390 19.68 0.35 -16.41
C TYR A 390 19.80 0.09 -14.90
N ASP A 391 18.84 0.55 -14.09
CA ASP A 391 18.84 0.33 -12.64
C ASP A 391 18.75 -1.19 -12.32
N GLU A 392 17.91 -1.94 -13.05
CA GLU A 392 17.84 -3.41 -12.97
C GLU A 392 19.12 -4.12 -13.43
N GLN A 393 19.89 -3.53 -14.35
CA GLN A 393 21.23 -4.04 -14.71
C GLN A 393 22.23 -3.79 -13.58
N GLU A 394 22.18 -2.61 -12.96
CA GLU A 394 23.08 -2.22 -11.88
C GLU A 394 22.84 -3.07 -10.61
N ASP A 395 21.58 -3.33 -10.25
CA ASP A 395 21.26 -4.18 -9.10
C ASP A 395 21.66 -5.64 -9.34
N ARG A 396 21.47 -6.17 -10.56
CA ARG A 396 22.02 -7.48 -10.95
C ARG A 396 23.54 -7.51 -10.87
N TRP A 397 24.19 -6.39 -11.18
CA TRP A 397 25.64 -6.28 -11.09
C TRP A 397 26.11 -6.23 -9.62
N LYS A 398 25.40 -5.50 -8.76
CA LYS A 398 25.64 -5.47 -7.30
C LYS A 398 25.45 -6.84 -6.66
N GLN A 399 24.36 -7.56 -6.97
CA GLN A 399 24.13 -8.93 -6.49
C GLN A 399 25.26 -9.87 -6.91
N ARG A 400 25.70 -9.83 -8.17
CA ARG A 400 26.84 -10.66 -8.62
C ARG A 400 28.16 -10.29 -7.94
N MET A 401 28.37 -9.02 -7.60
CA MET A 401 29.55 -8.60 -6.83
C MET A 401 29.47 -9.14 -5.41
N GLN A 402 28.29 -9.05 -4.79
CA GLN A 402 28.05 -9.55 -3.43
C GLN A 402 28.23 -11.08 -3.35
N GLU A 403 27.69 -11.82 -4.31
CA GLU A 403 27.92 -13.28 -4.45
C GLU A 403 29.42 -13.61 -4.61
N LYS A 404 30.15 -12.79 -5.38
CA LYS A 404 31.60 -12.97 -5.55
C LYS A 404 32.37 -12.64 -4.28
N ASP A 405 31.99 -11.60 -3.55
CA ASP A 405 32.63 -11.23 -2.28
C ASP A 405 32.39 -12.30 -1.21
N GLU A 406 31.18 -12.88 -1.15
CA GLU A 406 30.87 -14.02 -0.28
C GLU A 406 31.69 -15.26 -0.66
N LEU A 407 31.83 -15.54 -1.96
CA LEU A 407 32.67 -16.63 -2.46
C LEU A 407 34.15 -16.40 -2.13
N ILE A 408 34.65 -15.17 -2.26
CA ILE A 408 36.02 -14.80 -1.88
C ILE A 408 36.21 -15.03 -0.38
N ALA A 409 35.29 -14.55 0.46
CA ALA A 409 35.35 -14.75 1.91
C ALA A 409 35.26 -16.23 2.31
N GLN A 410 34.55 -17.06 1.55
CA GLN A 410 34.53 -18.50 1.73
C GLN A 410 35.87 -19.14 1.33
N LEU A 411 36.40 -18.81 0.15
CA LEU A 411 37.70 -19.30 -0.32
C LEU A 411 38.84 -18.88 0.61
N GLU A 412 38.80 -17.69 1.20
CA GLU A 412 39.76 -17.22 2.19
C GLU A 412 39.70 -18.02 3.51
N ARG A 413 38.49 -18.38 3.96
CA ARG A 413 38.29 -19.26 5.12
C ARG A 413 38.82 -20.67 4.82
N ASP A 414 38.55 -21.20 3.64
CA ASP A 414 39.05 -22.50 3.20
C ASP A 414 40.58 -22.48 3.10
N LEU A 415 41.17 -21.42 2.53
CA LEU A 415 42.62 -21.20 2.50
C LEU A 415 43.23 -21.10 3.90
N ALA A 416 42.56 -20.44 4.84
CA ALA A 416 43.00 -20.36 6.23
C ALA A 416 42.93 -21.72 6.94
N ALA A 417 41.88 -22.51 6.68
CA ALA A 417 41.74 -23.86 7.19
C ALA A 417 42.79 -24.82 6.59
N LEU A 418 43.04 -24.73 5.28
CA LEU A 418 44.12 -25.44 4.59
C LEU A 418 45.49 -25.03 5.14
N ARG A 419 45.72 -23.74 5.42
CA ARG A 419 46.96 -23.26 6.06
C ARG A 419 47.13 -23.80 7.48
N GLN A 420 46.04 -23.96 8.25
CA GLN A 420 46.08 -24.62 9.54
C GLN A 420 46.40 -26.12 9.44
N GLN A 421 45.86 -26.80 8.43
CA GLN A 421 46.17 -28.21 8.14
C GLN A 421 47.59 -28.40 7.58
N MET A 422 48.14 -27.42 6.89
CA MET A 422 49.50 -27.42 6.33
C MET A 422 50.60 -27.08 7.34
N SER A 423 50.30 -26.96 8.65
CA SER A 423 51.33 -26.85 9.69
C SER A 423 52.16 -28.13 9.92
N SER A 424 52.07 -29.11 9.01
CA SER A 424 52.84 -30.36 9.04
C SER A 424 53.72 -30.63 7.80
N SER A 425 53.95 -29.68 6.90
CA SER A 425 54.97 -29.83 5.83
C SER A 425 55.40 -28.48 5.22
N ASP A 426 56.54 -27.96 5.70
CA ASP A 426 57.09 -26.63 5.38
C ASP A 426 57.74 -26.46 3.99
N VAL A 427 57.64 -27.42 3.07
CA VAL A 427 58.39 -27.37 1.79
C VAL A 427 57.55 -26.82 0.62
N THR A 428 56.21 -26.97 0.64
CA THR A 428 55.34 -26.63 -0.51
C THR A 428 54.89 -25.16 -0.55
N ILE A 429 54.99 -24.44 0.57
CA ILE A 429 54.52 -23.04 0.68
C ILE A 429 55.47 -22.06 -0.03
N ALA A 430 56.76 -22.39 -0.11
CA ALA A 430 57.75 -21.55 -0.79
C ALA A 430 57.58 -21.57 -2.32
N GLU A 431 57.26 -22.73 -2.89
CA GLU A 431 57.02 -22.87 -4.34
C GLU A 431 55.73 -22.19 -4.80
N LEU A 432 54.65 -22.32 -4.01
CA LEU A 432 53.37 -21.66 -4.30
C LEU A 432 53.44 -20.14 -4.15
N ARG A 433 54.25 -19.61 -3.22
CA ARG A 433 54.49 -18.16 -3.11
C ARG A 433 55.22 -17.61 -4.34
N ASN A 434 56.24 -18.33 -4.84
CA ASN A 434 56.96 -17.93 -6.04
C ASN A 434 56.08 -17.98 -7.30
N GLN A 435 55.20 -18.99 -7.42
CA GLN A 435 54.24 -19.06 -8.53
C GLN A 435 53.20 -17.94 -8.47
N LEU A 436 52.68 -17.59 -7.28
CA LEU A 436 51.71 -16.51 -7.11
C LEU A 436 52.30 -15.14 -7.49
N GLU A 437 53.56 -14.87 -7.15
CA GLU A 437 54.25 -13.64 -7.53
C GLU A 437 54.49 -13.57 -9.05
N ALA A 438 54.87 -14.69 -9.68
CA ALA A 438 55.04 -14.76 -11.12
C ALA A 438 53.72 -14.49 -11.87
N THR A 439 52.61 -15.09 -11.43
CA THR A 439 51.29 -14.90 -12.06
C THR A 439 50.73 -13.48 -11.85
N ARG A 440 50.99 -12.85 -10.70
CA ARG A 440 50.63 -11.44 -10.46
C ARG A 440 51.38 -10.49 -11.39
N ALA A 441 52.68 -10.74 -11.59
CA ALA A 441 53.48 -9.95 -12.52
C ALA A 441 53.01 -10.13 -13.97
N GLU A 442 52.59 -11.33 -14.36
CA GLU A 442 52.03 -11.60 -15.69
C GLU A 442 50.68 -10.91 -15.91
N SER A 443 49.76 -10.97 -14.92
CA SER A 443 48.46 -10.30 -14.98
C SER A 443 48.59 -8.77 -15.05
N GLN A 444 49.55 -8.18 -14.34
CA GLN A 444 49.82 -6.74 -14.44
C GLN A 444 50.35 -6.36 -15.81
N ARG A 445 51.23 -7.18 -16.41
CA ARG A 445 51.68 -6.96 -17.80
C ARG A 445 50.52 -7.07 -18.79
N THR A 446 49.62 -8.03 -18.63
CA THR A 446 48.46 -8.16 -19.54
C THR A 446 47.48 -6.99 -19.40
N ALA A 447 47.28 -6.47 -18.18
CA ALA A 447 46.45 -5.30 -17.94
C ALA A 447 47.06 -4.02 -18.56
N GLU A 448 48.38 -3.85 -18.45
CA GLU A 448 49.10 -2.72 -19.06
C GLU A 448 49.06 -2.80 -20.59
N GLU A 449 49.26 -3.99 -21.17
CA GLU A 449 49.13 -4.24 -22.61
C GLU A 449 47.70 -3.97 -23.11
N ALA A 450 46.69 -4.40 -22.35
CA ALA A 450 45.29 -4.13 -22.67
C ALA A 450 45.03 -2.62 -22.68
N LYS A 451 45.51 -1.89 -21.66
CA LYS A 451 45.36 -0.43 -21.54
C LYS A 451 46.01 0.33 -22.69
N ILE A 452 47.24 -0.06 -23.08
CA ILE A 452 47.93 0.49 -24.26
C ILE A 452 47.13 0.21 -25.54
N ARG A 453 46.48 -0.96 -25.63
CA ARG A 453 45.65 -1.34 -26.78
C ARG A 453 44.36 -0.51 -26.84
N THR A 454 43.72 -0.23 -25.71
CA THR A 454 42.55 0.66 -25.63
C THR A 454 42.90 2.10 -25.96
N GLU A 455 44.06 2.59 -25.50
CA GLU A 455 44.56 3.93 -25.84
C GLU A 455 44.82 4.08 -27.34
N LYS A 456 45.50 3.10 -27.96
CA LYS A 456 45.68 3.07 -29.43
C LYS A 456 44.36 2.98 -30.19
N LEU A 457 43.38 2.23 -29.67
CA LEU A 457 42.05 2.15 -30.28
C LEU A 457 41.32 3.50 -30.21
N ASN A 458 41.40 4.19 -29.08
CA ASN A 458 40.79 5.51 -28.88
C ASN A 458 41.47 6.59 -29.73
N GLU A 459 42.79 6.52 -29.92
CA GLU A 459 43.52 7.37 -30.87
C GLU A 459 43.04 7.12 -32.30
N ARG A 460 42.90 5.85 -32.70
CA ARG A 460 42.40 5.48 -34.02
C ARG A 460 40.95 5.92 -34.27
N ILE A 461 40.10 5.85 -33.23
CA ILE A 461 38.72 6.36 -33.26
C ILE A 461 38.72 7.89 -33.40
N ARG A 462 39.62 8.62 -32.73
CA ARG A 462 39.79 10.07 -32.91
C ARG A 462 40.25 10.43 -34.31
N GLU A 463 41.22 9.72 -34.87
CA GLU A 463 41.69 9.91 -36.26
C GLU A 463 40.56 9.66 -37.28
N LEU A 464 39.80 8.58 -37.11
CA LEU A 464 38.66 8.24 -37.97
C LEU A 464 37.53 9.28 -37.87
N ASN A 465 37.22 9.77 -36.67
CA ASN A 465 36.24 10.84 -36.47
C ASN A 465 36.71 12.18 -37.07
N GLN A 466 38.01 12.51 -36.99
CA GLN A 466 38.57 13.69 -37.67
C GLN A 466 38.52 13.56 -39.20
N GLN A 467 38.78 12.36 -39.75
CA GLN A 467 38.66 12.10 -41.19
C GLN A 467 37.20 12.17 -41.66
N LEU A 468 36.24 11.65 -40.88
CA LEU A 468 34.80 11.76 -41.15
C LEU A 468 34.33 13.23 -41.16
N MET A 469 34.82 14.04 -40.22
CA MET A 469 34.53 15.48 -40.16
C MET A 469 35.23 16.28 -41.29
N ALA A 470 36.38 15.82 -41.78
CA ALA A 470 37.08 16.41 -42.93
C ALA A 470 36.45 16.03 -44.28
N SER A 471 35.87 14.82 -44.39
CA SER A 471 35.14 14.37 -45.58
C SER A 471 33.68 14.86 -45.67
N GLY A 472 33.17 15.49 -44.60
CA GLY A 472 31.80 16.01 -44.53
C GLY A 472 31.58 17.42 -45.11
N LYS A 473 32.61 18.07 -45.68
CA LYS A 473 32.49 19.35 -46.40
C LYS A 473 32.84 19.17 -47.88
N GLY A 474 31.90 18.63 -48.65
CA GLY A 474 32.00 18.63 -50.10
C GLY A 474 30.89 17.87 -50.82
N GLY A 475 29.86 18.61 -51.27
CA GLY A 475 29.06 18.22 -52.44
C GLY A 475 27.69 17.63 -52.16
N GLY A 476 26.65 18.44 -52.33
CA GLY A 476 25.32 17.93 -52.66
C GLY A 476 25.23 17.56 -54.13
N GLU A 477 24.47 16.50 -54.44
CA GLU A 477 23.40 16.41 -55.46
C GLU A 477 22.94 14.95 -55.63
N LYS A 478 21.61 14.75 -55.67
CA LYS A 478 20.93 13.54 -56.19
C LYS A 478 21.00 13.57 -57.73
N PRO A 479 20.92 12.46 -58.53
CA PRO A 479 19.77 11.51 -58.48
C PRO A 479 19.96 10.05 -59.01
N THR A 480 18.98 9.21 -58.63
CA THR A 480 18.31 8.07 -59.35
C THR A 480 19.03 6.90 -60.05
N THR A 481 18.37 5.73 -59.90
CA THR A 481 18.24 4.54 -60.80
C THR A 481 19.08 3.27 -60.52
N GLY A 482 18.40 2.11 -60.53
CA GLY A 482 18.92 0.89 -61.17
C GLY A 482 19.24 -0.35 -60.31
N PHE A 483 18.27 -1.25 -60.17
CA PHE A 483 18.34 -2.69 -60.52
C PHE A 483 19.48 -3.62 -60.01
N PHE A 484 19.09 -4.56 -59.13
CA PHE A 484 19.32 -6.03 -59.04
C PHE A 484 20.67 -6.76 -59.31
N LYS A 485 20.87 -7.79 -58.45
CA LYS A 485 21.62 -9.07 -58.55
C LYS A 485 23.15 -8.98 -58.32
N ARG A 486 23.75 -9.86 -57.52
CA ARG A 486 23.47 -11.28 -57.25
C ARG A 486 23.83 -11.67 -55.82
#